data_AF-D7MRM7-F1
#
_entry.id   AF-D7MRM7-F1
#
_cell.length_a   1.000
_cell.length_b   1.000
_cell.length_c   1.000
_cell.angle_alpha   90.00
_cell.angle_beta   90.00
_cell.angle_gamma   90.00
#
_symmetry.space_group_name_H-M   'P 1'
#
loop_
_entity.id
_entity.type
_entity.pdbx_description
1 polymer ?
#
loop_
_entity_poly.entity_id
_entity_poly.type
_entity_poly.pdbx_seq_one_letter_code
_entity_poly.pdbx_strand_id
1 'polypeptide(L)'
;MQDQKLRECFYLFICRALFLCLLTLTLCVAVGASTTTTTTSTTTTAINSPDGDIIDCTEILAQPAFRHPLLKDHKLQEVPRNLPNTAKNEDGVSGWQIWNSRNGSKCPEGTIPIRRVVSQDNGDTNEGTIPIRRVGSQENEATNSGAEDELTRGHEYAIAHLNSTTKIYGTKVTMSVGHPKVAQPGEFSLGQLWLTSGSVERGDMNTIEAGWQIYPSVYLDDQPRLFIFWTNDAYTIEKCENLRRPGFIQTSGNVLVEGAIHPHTEVITIQIWKDPNLGHWWLSVGPNSGTVLIPVGYWPREIFTCLTDHAESVQWGGEIIDKYVSGQHTTTQMGSGYLPSSAKAAYMRDLEIMVNTGNFQPAYDLVVGETNPDYYNIKKTSDTSFSYGGPESGAVHLRVNLVFLYLCFSLFLHL
;
A
#
# COMPACT_ATOMS: atom_id res chain seq x y z
N MET A 1 -35.49 -69.81 -5.49
CA MET A 1 -34.58 -69.29 -6.53
C MET A 1 -35.17 -68.15 -7.37
N GLN A 2 -36.46 -67.81 -7.22
CA GLN A 2 -37.14 -66.75 -8.00
C GLN A 2 -37.20 -65.40 -7.26
N ASP A 3 -37.12 -65.43 -5.93
CA ASP A 3 -37.19 -64.25 -5.05
C ASP A 3 -35.88 -63.43 -5.01
N GLN A 4 -34.73 -64.11 -5.15
CA GLN A 4 -33.42 -63.47 -5.13
C GLN A 4 -33.14 -62.62 -6.38
N LYS A 5 -33.61 -63.07 -7.55
CA LYS A 5 -33.53 -62.28 -8.80
C LYS A 5 -34.40 -61.04 -8.78
N LEU A 6 -35.57 -61.11 -8.12
CA LEU A 6 -36.47 -59.97 -8.02
C LEU A 6 -35.87 -58.87 -7.12
N ARG A 7 -35.24 -59.27 -6.01
CA ARG A 7 -34.51 -58.35 -5.13
C ARG A 7 -33.34 -57.66 -5.84
N GLU A 8 -32.53 -58.40 -6.59
CA GLU A 8 -31.40 -57.81 -7.33
C GLU A 8 -31.87 -56.83 -8.41
N CYS A 9 -32.95 -57.14 -9.13
CA CYS A 9 -33.55 -56.20 -10.08
C CYS A 9 -34.08 -54.93 -9.40
N PHE A 10 -34.65 -55.06 -8.19
CA PHE A 10 -35.16 -53.92 -7.44
C PHE A 10 -34.04 -52.99 -6.95
N TYR A 11 -32.93 -53.54 -6.46
CA TYR A 11 -31.75 -52.76 -6.09
C TYR A 11 -31.10 -52.07 -7.29
N LEU A 12 -31.00 -52.76 -8.44
CA LEU A 12 -30.45 -52.17 -9.65
C LEU A 12 -31.31 -51.00 -10.17
N PHE A 13 -32.64 -51.10 -10.01
CA PHE A 13 -33.57 -50.05 -10.40
C PHE A 13 -33.46 -48.82 -9.49
N ILE A 14 -33.36 -49.03 -8.18
CA ILE A 14 -33.16 -47.95 -7.19
C ILE A 14 -31.81 -47.25 -7.40
N CYS A 15 -30.73 -48.00 -7.65
CA CYS A 15 -29.41 -47.42 -7.92
C CYS A 15 -29.40 -46.59 -9.20
N ARG A 16 -30.07 -47.04 -10.27
CA ARG A 16 -30.20 -46.25 -11.51
C ARG A 16 -31.03 -44.99 -11.30
N ALA A 17 -32.13 -45.07 -10.55
CA ALA A 17 -32.95 -43.90 -10.22
C ALA A 17 -32.18 -42.87 -9.38
N LEU A 18 -31.41 -43.29 -8.38
CA LEU A 18 -30.57 -42.42 -7.57
C LEU A 18 -29.43 -41.79 -8.39
N PHE A 19 -28.81 -42.53 -9.30
CA PHE A 19 -27.75 -42.02 -10.17
C PHE A 19 -28.28 -40.96 -11.16
N LEU A 20 -29.46 -41.19 -11.75
CA LEU A 20 -30.13 -40.19 -12.59
C LEU A 20 -30.53 -38.94 -11.79
N CYS A 21 -30.98 -39.09 -10.55
CA CYS A 21 -31.33 -37.96 -9.67
C CYS A 21 -30.09 -37.10 -9.32
N LEU A 22 -28.95 -37.74 -9.04
CA LEU A 22 -27.66 -37.08 -8.80
C LEU A 22 -27.11 -36.38 -10.05
N LEU A 23 -27.29 -36.96 -11.24
CA LEU A 23 -26.95 -36.33 -12.51
C LEU A 23 -27.82 -35.10 -12.81
N THR A 24 -29.11 -35.15 -12.48
CA THR A 24 -29.99 -33.97 -12.63
C THR A 24 -29.67 -32.87 -11.61
N LEU A 25 -29.27 -33.22 -10.39
CA LEU A 25 -28.87 -32.22 -9.39
C LEU A 25 -27.55 -31.52 -9.78
N THR A 26 -26.60 -32.26 -10.35
CA THR A 26 -25.32 -31.70 -10.82
C THR A 26 -25.50 -30.83 -12.07
N LEU A 27 -26.42 -31.17 -12.98
CA LEU A 27 -26.80 -30.27 -14.08
C LEU A 27 -27.56 -29.02 -13.61
N CYS A 28 -28.40 -29.12 -12.58
CA CYS A 28 -29.08 -27.94 -12.01
C CYS A 28 -28.12 -26.97 -11.30
N VAL A 29 -27.00 -27.47 -10.73
CA VAL A 29 -25.95 -26.60 -10.15
C VAL A 29 -25.10 -25.93 -11.24
N ALA A 30 -24.99 -26.54 -12.43
CA ALA A 30 -24.23 -25.98 -13.56
C ALA A 30 -25.00 -24.94 -14.40
N VAL A 31 -26.31 -24.79 -14.20
CA VAL A 31 -27.15 -23.77 -14.86
C VAL A 31 -27.72 -22.78 -13.82
N GLY A 32 -26.89 -22.43 -12.84
CA GLY A 32 -27.04 -21.14 -12.16
C GLY A 32 -26.48 -20.08 -13.08
N ALA A 33 -27.35 -19.38 -13.79
CA ALA A 33 -27.00 -18.25 -14.63
C ALA A 33 -26.00 -17.35 -13.90
N SER A 34 -24.77 -17.28 -14.42
CA SER A 34 -23.86 -16.19 -14.10
C SER A 34 -24.49 -14.93 -14.68
N THR A 35 -25.44 -14.35 -13.95
CA THR A 35 -25.69 -12.92 -14.05
C THR A 35 -24.41 -12.27 -13.56
N THR A 36 -23.51 -11.99 -14.50
CA THR A 36 -22.58 -10.89 -14.40
C THR A 36 -23.45 -9.66 -14.11
N THR A 37 -23.67 -9.37 -12.84
CA THR A 37 -23.96 -8.01 -12.40
C THR A 37 -22.72 -7.22 -12.76
N THR A 38 -22.69 -6.75 -14.00
CA THR A 38 -21.90 -5.59 -14.37
C THR A 38 -22.41 -4.48 -13.47
N THR A 39 -21.78 -4.30 -12.32
CA THR A 39 -21.96 -3.11 -11.51
C THR A 39 -21.42 -1.97 -12.36
N THR A 40 -22.27 -1.40 -13.22
CA THR A 40 -22.01 -0.12 -13.87
C THR A 40 -21.74 0.86 -12.75
N SER A 41 -20.47 1.18 -12.50
CA SER A 41 -20.14 2.39 -11.77
C SER A 41 -20.77 3.50 -12.59
N THR A 42 -21.72 4.21 -12.00
CA THR A 42 -22.27 5.43 -12.59
C THR A 42 -21.16 6.48 -12.54
N THR A 43 -20.29 6.43 -13.56
CA THR A 43 -19.29 7.44 -13.83
C THR A 43 -20.03 8.66 -14.35
N THR A 44 -20.05 9.73 -13.56
CA THR A 44 -20.88 10.90 -13.84
C THR A 44 -20.16 11.84 -14.82
N THR A 45 -18.82 11.95 -14.72
CA THR A 45 -17.95 12.76 -15.59
C THR A 45 -16.52 12.21 -15.57
N ALA A 46 -15.76 12.35 -16.67
CA ALA A 46 -14.33 12.05 -16.72
C ALA A 46 -13.49 13.33 -16.90
N ILE A 47 -12.35 13.41 -16.19
CA ILE A 47 -11.38 14.50 -16.27
C ILE A 47 -10.10 13.97 -16.91
N ASN A 48 -9.60 14.66 -17.94
CA ASN A 48 -8.28 14.37 -18.52
C ASN A 48 -7.23 15.21 -17.81
N SER A 49 -6.29 14.53 -17.15
CA SER A 49 -5.19 15.18 -16.44
C SER A 49 -4.04 15.53 -17.41
N PRO A 50 -3.25 16.60 -17.15
CA PRO A 50 -2.13 16.99 -18.01
C PRO A 50 -1.02 15.94 -18.16
N ASP A 51 -0.89 15.00 -17.23
CA ASP A 51 0.04 13.87 -17.26
C ASP A 51 -0.47 12.68 -18.10
N GLY A 52 -1.69 12.77 -18.66
CA GLY A 52 -2.28 11.73 -19.50
C GLY A 52 -3.22 10.78 -18.77
N ASP A 53 -3.35 10.90 -17.45
CA ASP A 53 -4.33 10.11 -16.70
C ASP A 53 -5.77 10.51 -17.03
N ILE A 54 -6.66 9.51 -17.03
CA ILE A 54 -8.11 9.72 -17.08
C ILE A 54 -8.66 9.45 -15.68
N ILE A 55 -9.40 10.42 -15.15
CA ILE A 55 -9.95 10.39 -13.80
C ILE A 55 -11.47 10.33 -13.90
N ASP A 56 -12.05 9.27 -13.36
CA ASP A 56 -13.49 9.05 -13.32
C ASP A 56 -14.07 9.59 -12.02
N CYS A 57 -14.95 10.60 -12.13
CA CYS A 57 -15.74 11.06 -10.99
C CYS A 57 -16.88 10.08 -10.76
N THR A 58 -16.77 9.32 -9.67
CA THR A 58 -17.70 8.25 -9.30
C THR A 58 -18.51 8.68 -8.10
N GLU A 59 -19.83 8.45 -8.11
CA GLU A 59 -20.69 8.68 -6.95
C GLU A 59 -20.10 8.05 -5.68
N ILE A 60 -20.07 8.78 -4.56
CA ILE A 60 -19.41 8.35 -3.31
C ILE A 60 -19.89 6.97 -2.89
N LEU A 61 -21.19 6.69 -2.95
CA LEU A 61 -21.77 5.40 -2.54
C LEU A 61 -21.56 4.26 -3.57
N ALA A 62 -21.07 4.57 -4.77
CA ALA A 62 -20.74 3.60 -5.81
C ALA A 62 -19.25 3.21 -5.82
N GLN A 63 -18.45 3.79 -4.91
CA GLN A 63 -17.01 3.53 -4.85
C GLN A 63 -16.68 2.06 -4.50
N PRO A 64 -15.49 1.56 -4.88
CA PRO A 64 -15.09 0.16 -4.64
C PRO A 64 -15.17 -0.29 -3.18
N ALA A 65 -14.99 0.63 -2.23
CA ALA A 65 -15.00 0.36 -0.79
C ALA A 65 -16.18 -0.49 -0.32
N PHE A 66 -17.39 -0.19 -0.81
CA PHE A 66 -18.64 -0.84 -0.38
C PHE A 66 -18.81 -2.27 -0.93
N ARG A 67 -17.91 -2.73 -1.79
CA ARG A 67 -17.84 -4.15 -2.18
C ARG A 67 -17.24 -5.02 -1.07
N HIS A 68 -16.63 -4.42 -0.05
CA HIS A 68 -16.09 -5.15 1.10
C HIS A 68 -17.24 -5.82 1.87
N PRO A 69 -17.17 -7.12 2.19
CA PRO A 69 -18.27 -7.84 2.85
C PRO A 69 -18.75 -7.21 4.16
N LEU A 70 -17.83 -6.62 4.93
CA LEU A 70 -18.13 -5.98 6.21
C LEU A 70 -18.70 -4.56 6.07
N LEU A 71 -18.72 -3.97 4.87
CA LEU A 71 -19.12 -2.58 4.64
C LEU A 71 -20.44 -2.42 3.87
N LYS A 72 -21.17 -3.51 3.61
CA LYS A 72 -22.43 -3.47 2.82
C LYS A 72 -23.48 -2.51 3.39
N ASP A 73 -23.59 -2.45 4.72
CA ASP A 73 -24.54 -1.60 5.44
C ASP A 73 -23.84 -0.43 6.16
N HIS A 74 -22.60 -0.12 5.76
CA HIS A 74 -21.81 0.93 6.39
C HIS A 74 -22.46 2.30 6.19
N LYS A 75 -22.61 3.07 7.28
CA LYS A 75 -23.12 4.45 7.21
C LYS A 75 -21.97 5.40 6.91
N LEU A 76 -22.06 6.09 5.77
CA LEU A 76 -21.07 7.08 5.36
C LEU A 76 -20.87 8.16 6.44
N GLN A 77 -19.61 8.40 6.78
CA GLN A 77 -19.20 9.58 7.54
C GLN A 77 -18.58 10.58 6.57
N GLU A 78 -19.33 11.59 6.13
CA GLU A 78 -18.84 12.55 5.12
C GLU A 78 -17.67 13.39 5.62
N VAL A 79 -17.70 13.80 6.89
CA VAL A 79 -16.70 14.68 7.51
C VAL A 79 -16.34 14.15 8.91
N PRO A 80 -15.06 14.19 9.33
CA PRO A 80 -14.70 13.86 10.70
C PRO A 80 -15.35 14.85 11.67
N ARG A 81 -15.86 14.40 12.82
CA ARG A 81 -16.53 15.33 13.77
C ARG A 81 -15.56 16.18 14.59
N ASN A 82 -14.37 15.62 14.88
CA ASN A 82 -13.29 16.28 15.60
C ASN A 82 -12.07 16.27 14.68
N LEU A 83 -11.88 17.33 13.89
CA LEU A 83 -10.70 17.51 13.06
C LEU A 83 -9.60 18.26 13.82
N PRO A 84 -8.57 17.58 14.32
CA PRO A 84 -7.34 18.29 14.68
C PRO A 84 -6.74 18.92 13.42
N ASN A 85 -6.42 20.22 13.49
CA ASN A 85 -5.57 20.94 12.53
C ASN A 85 -5.99 20.82 11.04
N THR A 86 -7.27 21.05 10.74
CA THR A 86 -7.79 20.90 9.37
C THR A 86 -8.39 22.19 8.80
N ALA A 87 -8.26 22.35 7.48
CA ALA A 87 -8.94 23.34 6.67
C ALA A 87 -10.45 23.34 6.94
N LYS A 88 -11.05 24.53 7.13
CA LYS A 88 -12.51 24.67 7.09
C LYS A 88 -13.06 24.66 5.65
N ASN A 89 -12.21 24.97 4.68
CA ASN A 89 -12.53 25.01 3.24
C ASN A 89 -11.46 24.25 2.45
N GLU A 90 -11.87 23.23 1.70
CA GLU A 90 -10.99 22.46 0.83
C GLU A 90 -10.46 23.25 -0.38
N ASP A 91 -11.18 24.31 -0.78
CA ASP A 91 -10.83 25.16 -1.93
C ASP A 91 -9.48 25.91 -1.74
N GLY A 92 -8.95 25.95 -0.51
CA GLY A 92 -7.66 26.56 -0.19
C GLY A 92 -6.43 25.68 -0.49
N VAL A 93 -6.63 24.41 -0.88
CA VAL A 93 -5.54 23.44 -1.08
C VAL A 93 -5.69 22.76 -2.44
N SER A 94 -5.42 23.53 -3.51
CA SER A 94 -5.41 23.05 -4.89
C SER A 94 -4.01 23.15 -5.51
N GLY A 95 -3.81 22.40 -6.59
CA GLY A 95 -2.66 22.48 -7.47
C GLY A 95 -1.38 21.80 -7.01
N TRP A 96 -1.43 21.02 -5.93
CA TRP A 96 -0.31 20.19 -5.50
C TRP A 96 -0.26 18.84 -6.19
N GLN A 97 -1.34 18.41 -6.86
CA GLN A 97 -1.36 17.27 -7.77
C GLN A 97 -1.47 17.77 -9.22
N ILE A 98 -0.92 17.03 -10.18
CA ILE A 98 -0.87 17.45 -11.58
C ILE A 98 -2.29 17.69 -12.13
N TRP A 99 -3.23 16.81 -11.83
CA TRP A 99 -4.60 16.88 -12.33
C TRP A 99 -5.38 18.14 -11.91
N ASN A 100 -5.06 18.72 -10.74
CA ASN A 100 -5.74 19.90 -10.20
C ASN A 100 -4.89 21.19 -10.27
N SER A 101 -3.73 21.16 -10.93
CA SER A 101 -2.75 22.27 -11.03
C SER A 101 -3.14 23.45 -11.91
N ARG A 102 -3.76 23.23 -13.07
CA ARG A 102 -3.99 24.31 -14.05
C ARG A 102 -5.29 25.08 -13.85
N ASN A 103 -6.34 24.41 -13.38
CA ASN A 103 -7.70 24.97 -13.32
C ASN A 103 -8.41 24.72 -11.98
N GLY A 104 -7.71 24.21 -10.96
CA GLY A 104 -8.35 23.78 -9.71
C GLY A 104 -9.39 22.68 -9.94
N SER A 105 -9.15 21.80 -10.91
CA SER A 105 -10.06 20.71 -11.27
C SER A 105 -10.39 19.87 -10.04
N LYS A 106 -11.68 19.58 -9.87
CA LYS A 106 -12.22 18.73 -8.80
C LYS A 106 -13.41 17.95 -9.30
N CYS A 107 -13.69 16.83 -8.66
CA CYS A 107 -14.92 16.10 -8.94
C CYS A 107 -16.13 16.86 -8.39
N PRO A 108 -17.31 16.75 -9.06
CA PRO A 108 -18.55 17.33 -8.55
C PRO A 108 -18.88 16.88 -7.13
N GLU A 109 -19.63 17.72 -6.40
CA GLU A 109 -20.15 17.37 -5.08
C GLU A 109 -20.93 16.04 -5.14
N GLY A 110 -20.73 15.17 -4.15
CA GLY A 110 -21.30 13.82 -4.12
C GLY A 110 -20.47 12.76 -4.86
N THR A 111 -19.38 13.13 -5.52
CA THR A 111 -18.51 12.21 -6.26
C THR A 111 -17.05 12.28 -5.80
N ILE A 112 -16.30 11.19 -6.03
CA ILE A 112 -14.86 11.08 -5.75
C ILE A 112 -14.07 10.80 -7.03
N PRO A 113 -12.84 11.33 -7.15
CA PRO A 113 -11.94 11.01 -8.26
C PRO A 113 -11.36 9.60 -8.10
N ILE A 114 -11.49 8.77 -9.14
CA ILE A 114 -10.84 7.46 -9.24
C ILE A 114 -10.01 7.45 -10.52
N ARG A 115 -8.71 7.16 -10.42
CA ARG A 115 -7.86 6.99 -11.60
C ARG A 115 -8.30 5.75 -12.38
N ARG A 116 -8.51 5.90 -13.68
CA ARG A 116 -8.82 4.77 -14.56
C ARG A 116 -7.58 3.91 -14.77
N VAL A 117 -7.70 2.62 -14.47
CA VAL A 117 -6.65 1.64 -14.79
C VAL A 117 -6.73 1.33 -16.28
N VAL A 118 -5.63 1.53 -17.01
CA VAL A 118 -5.50 1.12 -18.41
C VAL A 118 -4.92 -0.28 -18.41
N SER A 119 -5.72 -1.29 -18.75
CA SER A 119 -5.21 -2.63 -19.00
C SER A 119 -4.30 -2.59 -20.24
N GLN A 120 -3.01 -2.90 -20.08
CA GLN A 120 -2.20 -3.22 -21.25
C GLN A 120 -2.66 -4.60 -21.75
N ASP A 121 -3.18 -4.64 -22.99
CA ASP A 121 -3.45 -5.86 -23.76
C ASP A 121 -2.14 -6.58 -24.16
N ASN A 122 -1.23 -6.75 -23.22
CA ASN A 122 -0.12 -7.68 -23.34
C ASN A 122 -0.60 -8.96 -22.69
N GLY A 123 -0.77 -10.02 -23.49
CA GLY A 123 -1.28 -11.34 -23.08
C GLY A 123 -0.39 -12.11 -22.09
N ASP A 124 0.05 -11.44 -21.03
CA ASP A 124 0.66 -12.01 -19.84
C ASP A 124 -0.37 -11.85 -18.72
N THR A 125 -1.20 -12.86 -18.54
CA THR A 125 -2.19 -12.97 -17.46
C THR A 125 -1.50 -13.19 -16.11
N ASN A 126 -0.62 -12.27 -15.75
CA ASN A 126 0.02 -12.16 -14.45
C ASN A 126 -0.01 -10.68 -14.06
N GLU A 127 -1.20 -10.19 -13.71
CA GLU A 127 -1.35 -8.94 -12.95
C GLU A 127 -0.57 -9.08 -11.64
N GLY A 128 0.72 -8.71 -11.63
CA GLY A 128 1.49 -8.36 -10.44
C GLY A 128 1.38 -9.27 -9.21
N THR A 129 0.92 -10.52 -9.37
CA THR A 129 0.68 -11.46 -8.29
C THR A 129 2.04 -12.09 -8.08
N ILE A 130 2.82 -11.58 -7.12
CA ILE A 130 3.79 -12.43 -6.47
C ILE A 130 2.93 -13.41 -5.66
N PRO A 131 2.81 -14.69 -6.07
CA PRO A 131 2.09 -15.65 -5.28
C PRO A 131 2.99 -15.95 -4.08
N ILE A 132 2.48 -15.79 -2.85
CA ILE A 132 3.08 -16.48 -1.70
C ILE A 132 2.92 -17.97 -2.00
N ARG A 133 4.01 -18.60 -2.44
CA ARG A 133 3.99 -19.99 -2.89
C ARG A 133 3.88 -20.87 -1.65
N ARG A 134 2.66 -21.27 -1.29
CA ARG A 134 2.46 -22.42 -0.38
C ARG A 134 3.01 -23.67 -1.04
N VAL A 135 4.26 -24.02 -0.75
CA VAL A 135 4.80 -25.34 -1.09
C VAL A 135 4.69 -26.22 0.13
N GLY A 136 3.85 -27.24 0.01
CA GLY A 136 3.70 -28.30 1.00
C GLY A 136 5.01 -29.07 1.19
N SER A 137 5.31 -29.35 2.45
CA SER A 137 6.06 -30.51 2.97
C SER A 137 7.26 -30.99 2.15
N GLN A 138 8.44 -30.48 2.47
CA GLN A 138 9.60 -31.34 2.69
C GLN A 138 10.32 -30.89 3.96
N GLU A 139 10.40 -31.81 4.92
CA GLU A 139 11.18 -31.71 6.15
C GLU A 139 12.65 -31.44 5.81
N ASN A 140 13.23 -30.41 6.42
CA ASN A 140 14.56 -30.45 7.03
C ASN A 140 14.73 -29.23 7.96
N GLU A 141 15.28 -29.51 9.14
CA GLU A 141 15.39 -28.66 10.32
C GLU A 141 16.24 -27.39 10.10
N ALA A 142 15.74 -26.22 10.52
CA ALA A 142 16.31 -25.36 11.56
C ALA A 142 15.80 -23.89 11.46
N THR A 143 15.45 -23.34 12.63
CA THR A 143 15.16 -21.93 12.98
C THR A 143 13.82 -21.31 12.53
N ASN A 144 12.99 -21.02 13.54
CA ASN A 144 11.71 -20.29 13.48
C ASN A 144 11.92 -18.80 13.11
N SER A 145 12.25 -18.49 11.86
CA SER A 145 12.33 -17.11 11.34
C SER A 145 11.72 -16.92 9.93
N GLY A 146 11.10 -17.96 9.36
CA GLY A 146 10.79 -18.00 7.93
C GLY A 146 9.62 -17.13 7.42
N ALA A 147 8.66 -16.76 8.28
CA ALA A 147 7.48 -15.99 7.83
C ALA A 147 7.78 -14.49 7.66
N GLU A 148 8.60 -13.92 8.55
CA GLU A 148 9.00 -12.51 8.50
C GLU A 148 10.06 -12.27 7.40
N ASP A 149 10.96 -13.23 7.19
CA ASP A 149 11.98 -13.24 6.14
C ASP A 149 11.37 -13.35 4.71
N GLU A 150 10.19 -13.96 4.56
CA GLU A 150 9.51 -14.05 3.26
C GLU A 150 8.72 -12.78 2.92
N LEU A 151 8.13 -12.10 3.92
CA LEU A 151 7.42 -10.83 3.74
C LEU A 151 8.36 -9.64 3.51
N THR A 152 9.55 -9.68 4.09
CA THR A 152 10.60 -8.66 3.91
C THR A 152 11.53 -8.97 2.75
N ARG A 153 11.32 -10.08 2.02
CA ARG A 153 12.23 -10.51 0.94
C ARG A 153 12.29 -9.48 -0.17
N GLY A 154 13.48 -8.90 -0.34
CA GLY A 154 13.74 -7.85 -1.33
C GLY A 154 13.25 -6.47 -0.89
N HIS A 155 12.58 -6.33 0.26
CA HIS A 155 12.24 -5.03 0.81
C HIS A 155 13.43 -4.46 1.59
N GLU A 156 13.85 -3.25 1.27
CA GLU A 156 14.90 -2.55 2.02
C GLU A 156 14.42 -1.23 2.59
N TYR A 157 14.80 -0.96 3.84
CA TYR A 157 14.20 0.07 4.67
C TYR A 157 15.27 1.01 5.24
N ALA A 158 14.91 2.29 5.36
CA ALA A 158 15.62 3.27 6.19
C ALA A 158 14.58 4.07 6.98
N ILE A 159 14.40 3.72 8.25
CA ILE A 159 13.16 4.01 9.00
C ILE A 159 13.43 4.52 10.42
N ALA A 160 12.50 5.35 10.89
CA ALA A 160 12.40 5.77 12.27
C ALA A 160 11.19 5.11 12.94
N HIS A 161 11.32 4.79 14.22
CA HIS A 161 10.27 4.22 15.04
C HIS A 161 10.40 4.74 16.48
N LEU A 162 9.37 4.51 17.29
CA LEU A 162 9.40 4.83 18.72
C LEU A 162 9.88 3.63 19.51
N ASN A 163 10.78 3.83 20.47
CA ASN A 163 11.17 2.79 21.42
C ASN A 163 10.10 2.55 22.52
N SER A 164 9.06 3.39 22.56
CA SER A 164 7.98 3.33 23.54
C SER A 164 6.89 2.34 23.11
N THR A 165 6.31 1.63 24.07
CA THR A 165 5.14 0.75 23.88
C THR A 165 3.81 1.47 24.13
N THR A 166 3.80 2.80 24.05
CA THR A 166 2.60 3.60 24.30
C THR A 166 1.56 3.38 23.21
N LYS A 167 0.29 3.33 23.60
CA LYS A 167 -0.84 3.27 22.66
C LYS A 167 -0.87 4.49 21.74
N ILE A 168 -1.07 4.26 20.44
CA ILE A 168 -1.07 5.30 19.42
C ILE A 168 -2.45 5.38 18.78
N TYR A 169 -3.05 6.56 18.83
CA TYR A 169 -4.35 6.88 18.24
C TYR A 169 -4.24 7.76 16.99
N GLY A 170 -3.01 8.05 16.56
CA GLY A 170 -2.75 8.85 15.37
C GLY A 170 -1.30 9.25 15.24
N THR A 171 -0.92 9.64 14.02
CA THR A 171 0.39 10.16 13.66
C THR A 171 0.28 11.22 12.58
N LYS A 172 1.19 12.20 12.60
CA LYS A 172 1.34 13.24 11.60
C LYS A 172 2.83 13.43 11.30
N VAL A 173 3.15 13.65 10.04
CA VAL A 173 4.52 13.91 9.58
C VAL A 173 4.51 14.79 8.33
N THR A 174 5.49 15.69 8.25
CA THR A 174 5.83 16.38 6.99
C THR A 174 7.00 15.65 6.34
N MET A 175 6.83 15.15 5.12
CA MET A 175 7.86 14.43 4.37
C MET A 175 8.21 15.16 3.07
N SER A 176 9.49 15.16 2.72
CA SER A 176 9.94 15.61 1.39
C SER A 176 9.45 14.66 0.30
N VAL A 177 9.05 15.21 -0.84
CA VAL A 177 8.69 14.44 -2.03
C VAL A 177 9.92 14.30 -2.93
N GLY A 178 10.44 13.09 -3.03
CA GLY A 178 11.56 12.76 -3.90
C GLY A 178 11.10 12.43 -5.32
N HIS A 179 12.06 12.42 -6.26
CA HIS A 179 11.89 11.85 -7.59
C HIS A 179 12.97 10.78 -7.82
N PRO A 180 13.00 9.72 -7.00
CA PRO A 180 14.02 8.69 -7.10
C PRO A 180 13.93 7.96 -8.44
N LYS A 181 15.08 7.55 -8.98
CA LYS A 181 15.12 6.63 -10.13
C LYS A 181 14.86 5.21 -9.66
N VAL A 182 13.84 4.58 -10.23
CA VAL A 182 13.59 3.14 -10.07
C VAL A 182 14.32 2.40 -11.19
N ALA A 183 15.14 1.41 -10.85
CA ALA A 183 16.02 0.73 -11.78
C ALA A 183 15.29 -0.29 -12.66
N GLN A 184 14.26 -0.94 -12.12
CA GLN A 184 13.49 -1.97 -12.82
C GLN A 184 11.99 -1.64 -12.80
N PRO A 185 11.22 -1.89 -13.87
CA PRO A 185 9.80 -1.54 -13.91
C PRO A 185 8.96 -2.15 -12.79
N GLY A 186 9.36 -3.34 -12.31
CA GLY A 186 8.67 -4.04 -11.25
C GLY A 186 9.18 -3.75 -9.84
N GLU A 187 10.16 -2.85 -9.67
CA GLU A 187 10.56 -2.32 -8.37
C GLU A 187 9.76 -1.06 -8.04
N PHE A 188 9.82 -0.63 -6.78
CA PHE A 188 9.25 0.64 -6.35
C PHE A 188 10.20 1.35 -5.39
N SER A 189 9.93 2.63 -5.18
CA SER A 189 10.52 3.44 -4.13
C SER A 189 9.45 4.33 -3.51
N LEU A 190 9.43 4.41 -2.19
CA LEU A 190 8.40 5.15 -1.47
C LEU A 190 8.94 5.85 -0.22
N GLY A 191 8.22 6.88 0.19
CA GLY A 191 8.37 7.56 1.47
C GLY A 191 7.02 7.57 2.18
N GLN A 192 6.96 7.02 3.39
CA GLN A 192 5.69 6.75 4.05
C GLN A 192 5.70 6.84 5.58
N LEU A 193 4.50 6.84 6.13
CA LEU A 193 4.21 6.53 7.53
C LEU A 193 3.32 5.29 7.59
N TRP A 194 3.44 4.50 8.64
CA TRP A 194 2.52 3.39 8.88
C TRP A 194 2.27 3.11 10.37
N LEU A 195 1.06 2.64 10.64
CA LEU A 195 0.57 2.24 11.95
C LEU A 195 0.30 0.74 11.95
N THR A 196 0.75 0.04 12.99
CA THR A 196 0.60 -1.41 13.11
C THR A 196 0.03 -1.82 14.47
N SER A 197 -0.70 -2.94 14.47
CA SER A 197 -1.17 -3.62 15.67
C SER A 197 -1.37 -5.09 15.36
N GLY A 198 -0.99 -5.99 16.28
CA GLY A 198 -0.96 -7.42 16.02
C GLY A 198 0.43 -7.92 15.63
N SER A 199 0.51 -9.10 15.01
CA SER A 199 1.79 -9.74 14.68
C SER A 199 1.72 -10.56 13.40
N VAL A 200 2.83 -10.61 12.68
CA VAL A 200 2.99 -11.50 11.52
C VAL A 200 2.90 -12.96 11.95
N GLU A 201 3.55 -13.32 13.05
CA GLU A 201 3.59 -14.71 13.56
C GLU A 201 2.21 -15.30 13.86
N ARG A 202 1.28 -14.51 14.42
CA ARG A 202 -0.09 -14.95 14.67
C ARG A 202 -0.99 -14.83 13.43
N GLY A 203 -0.51 -14.21 12.36
CA GLY A 203 -1.30 -13.92 11.15
C GLY A 203 -2.38 -12.86 11.37
N ASP A 204 -2.29 -12.05 12.43
CA ASP A 204 -3.29 -11.06 12.82
C ASP A 204 -2.80 -9.61 12.67
N MET A 205 -1.60 -9.39 12.13
CA MET A 205 -1.06 -8.04 11.90
C MET A 205 -2.02 -7.21 11.05
N ASN A 206 -2.37 -6.05 11.60
CA ASN A 206 -3.12 -5.01 10.92
C ASN A 206 -2.17 -3.85 10.63
N THR A 207 -2.23 -3.30 9.42
CA THR A 207 -1.43 -2.14 9.02
C THR A 207 -2.29 -1.11 8.34
N ILE A 208 -1.99 0.18 8.57
CA ILE A 208 -2.45 1.32 7.76
C ILE A 208 -1.21 2.10 7.34
N GLU A 209 -1.06 2.35 6.04
CA GLU A 209 0.09 3.05 5.46
C GLU A 209 -0.37 4.17 4.52
N ALA A 210 0.37 5.26 4.52
CA ALA A 210 0.16 6.35 3.58
C ALA A 210 1.45 7.11 3.32
N GLY A 211 1.62 7.56 2.08
CA GLY A 211 2.84 8.20 1.64
C GLY A 211 2.79 8.64 0.20
N TRP A 212 3.97 8.84 -0.38
CA TRP A 212 4.14 8.91 -1.82
C TRP A 212 4.99 7.72 -2.29
N GLN A 213 4.73 7.23 -3.50
CA GLN A 213 5.54 6.19 -4.11
C GLN A 213 5.73 6.42 -5.61
N ILE A 214 6.80 5.84 -6.15
CA ILE A 214 7.02 5.65 -7.59
C ILE A 214 6.99 4.15 -7.84
N TYR A 215 6.07 3.71 -8.71
CA TYR A 215 5.94 2.31 -9.07
C TYR A 215 5.60 2.15 -10.57
N PRO A 216 6.62 2.04 -11.44
CA PRO A 216 6.42 2.13 -12.89
C PRO A 216 5.49 1.06 -13.47
N SER A 217 5.53 -0.18 -12.98
CA SER A 217 4.61 -1.24 -13.45
C SER A 217 3.14 -1.00 -13.08
N VAL A 218 2.87 -0.18 -12.07
CA VAL A 218 1.52 0.12 -11.58
C VAL A 218 0.94 1.39 -12.19
N TYR A 219 1.79 2.40 -12.40
CA TYR A 219 1.36 3.72 -12.87
C TYR A 219 1.68 3.99 -14.34
N LEU A 220 2.61 3.23 -14.92
CA LEU A 220 3.11 3.42 -16.29
C LEU A 220 3.86 4.75 -16.48
N ASP A 221 4.42 5.29 -15.40
CA ASP A 221 5.29 6.46 -15.37
C ASP A 221 6.24 6.41 -14.15
N ASP A 222 7.10 7.42 -14.06
CA ASP A 222 8.05 7.62 -12.96
C ASP A 222 7.66 8.83 -12.08
N GLN A 223 6.37 9.17 -11.99
CA GLN A 223 5.92 10.29 -11.17
C GLN A 223 5.71 9.84 -9.71
N PRO A 224 6.14 10.63 -8.70
CA PRO A 224 5.74 10.38 -7.33
C PRO A 224 4.24 10.58 -7.19
N ARG A 225 3.54 9.55 -6.72
CA ARG A 225 2.08 9.51 -6.61
C ARG A 225 1.68 9.29 -5.16
N LEU A 226 0.61 9.98 -4.71
CA LEU A 226 0.01 9.71 -3.41
C LEU A 226 -0.48 8.26 -3.39
N PHE A 227 -0.12 7.50 -2.36
CA PHE A 227 -0.61 6.14 -2.19
C PHE A 227 -1.11 5.90 -0.77
N ILE A 228 -1.94 4.86 -0.66
CA ILE A 228 -2.38 4.30 0.60
C ILE A 228 -2.26 2.78 0.53
N PHE A 229 -2.02 2.14 1.67
CA PHE A 229 -2.03 0.69 1.81
C PHE A 229 -2.67 0.32 3.15
N TRP A 230 -3.27 -0.86 3.22
CA TRP A 230 -3.68 -1.44 4.50
C TRP A 230 -3.74 -2.96 4.43
N THR A 231 -3.73 -3.63 5.59
CA THR A 231 -3.98 -5.08 5.71
C THR A 231 -4.61 -5.34 7.07
N ASN A 232 -5.36 -6.43 7.19
CA ASN A 232 -5.93 -6.89 8.46
C ASN A 232 -5.60 -8.37 8.74
N ASP A 233 -4.66 -8.91 8.00
CA ASP A 233 -4.46 -10.35 7.79
C ASP A 233 -2.98 -10.69 7.58
N ALA A 234 -2.08 -9.87 8.12
CA ALA A 234 -0.64 -10.05 8.04
C ALA A 234 -0.11 -10.26 6.61
N TYR A 235 -0.61 -9.47 5.66
CA TYR A 235 -0.20 -9.50 4.26
C TYR A 235 -0.41 -10.87 3.57
N THR A 236 -1.33 -11.70 4.08
CA THR A 236 -1.57 -13.06 3.53
C THR A 236 -2.54 -13.10 2.34
N ILE A 237 -3.45 -12.13 2.25
CA ILE A 237 -4.31 -11.87 1.10
C ILE A 237 -3.60 -10.88 0.16
N GLU A 238 -3.97 -10.90 -1.12
CA GLU A 238 -3.53 -9.91 -2.11
C GLU A 238 -3.58 -8.47 -1.57
N LYS A 239 -2.45 -7.77 -1.77
CA LYS A 239 -2.14 -6.38 -1.42
C LYS A 239 -3.34 -5.42 -1.52
N CYS A 240 -3.77 -4.82 -0.39
CA CYS A 240 -4.81 -3.77 -0.38
C CYS A 240 -4.23 -2.39 -0.62
N GLU A 241 -3.74 -2.20 -1.84
CA GLU A 241 -3.16 -0.95 -2.31
C GLU A 241 -4.23 -0.02 -2.91
N ASN A 242 -4.17 1.25 -2.54
CA ASN A 242 -5.01 2.33 -3.07
C ASN A 242 -6.52 2.03 -3.00
N LEU A 243 -7.28 2.47 -4.01
CA LEU A 243 -8.71 2.18 -4.13
C LEU A 243 -8.99 0.88 -4.89
N ARG A 244 -7.95 0.12 -5.24
CA ARG A 244 -8.06 -1.11 -6.03
C ARG A 244 -8.71 -2.24 -5.22
N ARG A 245 -8.53 -2.20 -3.90
CA ARG A 245 -9.13 -3.16 -2.96
C ARG A 245 -10.22 -2.50 -2.12
N PRO A 246 -11.38 -3.16 -1.94
CA PRO A 246 -12.48 -2.63 -1.14
C PRO A 246 -12.08 -2.47 0.33
N GLY A 247 -12.23 -1.28 0.93
CA GLY A 247 -12.16 -1.08 2.38
C GLY A 247 -11.92 0.35 2.81
N PHE A 248 -11.11 1.11 2.08
CA PHE A 248 -10.96 2.55 2.32
C PHE A 248 -12.11 3.33 1.68
N ILE A 249 -12.82 4.14 2.48
CA ILE A 249 -13.91 5.01 2.02
C ILE A 249 -13.34 6.41 1.79
N GLN A 250 -13.18 6.78 0.52
CA GLN A 250 -12.82 8.15 0.14
C GLN A 250 -14.06 9.05 0.20
N THR A 251 -13.88 10.27 0.71
CA THR A 251 -14.94 11.30 0.78
C THR A 251 -14.58 12.56 0.02
N SER A 252 -13.28 12.85 -0.18
CA SER A 252 -12.85 14.05 -0.88
C SER A 252 -13.02 13.95 -2.40
N GLY A 253 -13.65 14.96 -2.99
CA GLY A 253 -13.65 15.21 -4.43
C GLY A 253 -12.40 15.94 -4.95
N ASN A 254 -11.49 16.35 -4.06
CA ASN A 254 -10.37 17.25 -4.34
C ASN A 254 -8.99 16.57 -4.29
N VAL A 255 -8.92 15.35 -3.76
CA VAL A 255 -7.69 14.56 -3.65
C VAL A 255 -7.84 13.29 -4.48
N LEU A 256 -6.92 13.06 -5.40
CA LEU A 256 -6.85 11.80 -6.14
C LEU A 256 -5.86 10.86 -5.47
N VAL A 257 -6.33 9.77 -4.87
CA VAL A 257 -5.46 8.64 -4.52
C VAL A 257 -4.91 8.05 -5.82
N GLU A 258 -3.63 7.67 -5.83
CA GLU A 258 -2.81 7.41 -7.03
C GLU A 258 -2.46 8.65 -7.85
N GLY A 259 -2.91 9.85 -7.49
CA GLY A 259 -2.66 11.05 -8.28
C GLY A 259 -1.21 11.53 -8.21
N ALA A 260 -0.63 11.85 -9.37
CA ALA A 260 0.73 12.38 -9.47
C ALA A 260 0.86 13.69 -8.70
N ILE A 261 1.88 13.76 -7.85
CA ILE A 261 2.25 14.95 -7.09
C ILE A 261 2.96 15.90 -8.06
N HIS A 262 2.54 17.16 -8.07
CA HIS A 262 3.12 18.15 -8.98
C HIS A 262 4.60 18.41 -8.62
N PRO A 263 5.53 18.53 -9.60
CA PRO A 263 6.97 18.69 -9.33
C PRO A 263 7.38 19.89 -8.46
N HIS A 264 6.53 20.93 -8.35
CA HIS A 264 6.79 22.06 -7.44
C HIS A 264 6.47 21.76 -5.96
N THR A 265 5.79 20.65 -5.69
CA THR A 265 5.37 20.26 -4.35
C THR A 265 6.54 19.56 -3.67
N GLU A 266 7.38 20.33 -2.98
CA GLU A 266 8.60 19.81 -2.35
C GLU A 266 8.32 18.92 -1.14
N VAL A 267 7.18 19.13 -0.47
CA VAL A 267 6.78 18.39 0.74
C VAL A 267 5.29 18.09 0.72
N ILE A 268 4.92 17.01 1.40
CA ILE A 268 3.54 16.74 1.80
C ILE A 268 3.48 16.47 3.30
N THR A 269 2.40 16.88 3.93
CA THR A 269 2.06 16.55 5.31
C THR A 269 0.94 15.53 5.29
N ILE A 270 1.16 14.38 5.91
CA ILE A 270 0.16 13.32 6.03
C ILE A 270 -0.20 13.18 7.51
N GLN A 271 -1.49 12.99 7.76
CA GLN A 271 -2.04 12.77 9.09
C GLN A 271 -2.99 11.57 9.05
N ILE A 272 -2.77 10.61 9.94
CA ILE A 272 -3.70 9.50 10.20
C ILE A 272 -4.13 9.57 11.66
N TRP A 273 -5.42 9.50 11.94
CA TRP A 273 -5.91 9.53 13.33
C TRP A 273 -7.21 8.76 13.49
N LYS A 274 -7.44 8.27 14.70
CA LYS A 274 -8.67 7.61 15.07
C LYS A 274 -9.73 8.63 15.49
N ASP A 275 -10.89 8.60 14.85
CA ASP A 275 -12.05 9.39 15.29
C ASP A 275 -12.51 8.89 16.67
N PRO A 276 -12.49 9.74 17.71
CA PRO A 276 -12.94 9.36 19.05
C PRO A 276 -14.41 8.95 19.14
N ASN A 277 -15.24 9.35 18.16
CA ASN A 277 -16.69 9.12 18.22
C ASN A 277 -17.09 7.82 17.55
N LEU A 278 -16.66 7.61 16.30
CA LEU A 278 -17.03 6.44 15.50
C LEU A 278 -15.93 5.36 15.46
N GLY A 279 -14.70 5.70 15.84
CA GLY A 279 -13.56 4.79 15.87
C GLY A 279 -12.92 4.53 14.51
N HIS A 280 -13.36 5.19 13.45
CA HIS A 280 -12.77 5.10 12.10
C HIS A 280 -11.38 5.75 12.07
N TRP A 281 -10.48 5.20 11.27
CA TRP A 281 -9.16 5.81 11.04
C TRP A 281 -9.23 6.75 9.85
N TRP A 282 -9.08 8.03 10.08
CA TRP A 282 -9.13 9.06 9.06
C TRP A 282 -7.74 9.37 8.50
N LEU A 283 -7.70 9.70 7.21
CA LEU A 283 -6.53 10.19 6.48
C LEU A 283 -6.76 11.64 6.05
N SER A 284 -5.77 12.50 6.28
CA SER A 284 -5.68 13.83 5.70
C SER A 284 -4.32 14.07 5.08
N VAL A 285 -4.28 14.91 4.03
CA VAL A 285 -3.06 15.29 3.33
C VAL A 285 -3.03 16.79 2.98
N GLY A 286 -1.85 17.40 2.96
CA GLY A 286 -1.67 18.78 2.46
C GLY A 286 -0.25 19.02 1.94
N PRO A 287 -0.02 20.02 1.08
CA PRO A 287 1.25 20.22 0.36
C PRO A 287 2.29 21.08 1.10
N ASN A 288 2.11 21.30 2.40
CA ASN A 288 3.04 22.05 3.23
C ASN A 288 2.84 21.70 4.71
N SER A 289 3.74 22.19 5.56
CA SER A 289 3.68 22.03 7.02
C SER A 289 2.63 22.93 7.71
N GLY A 290 1.82 23.66 6.94
CA GLY A 290 0.74 24.50 7.45
C GLY A 290 -0.45 23.69 7.95
N THR A 291 -1.28 24.31 8.78
CA THR A 291 -2.41 23.69 9.51
C THR A 291 -3.63 23.36 8.64
N VAL A 292 -3.49 23.32 7.32
CA VAL A 292 -4.60 23.18 6.37
C VAL A 292 -4.39 21.87 5.60
N LEU A 293 -4.76 20.76 6.25
CA LEU A 293 -4.83 19.45 5.59
C LEU A 293 -6.23 19.27 4.97
N ILE A 294 -6.35 18.45 3.94
CA ILE A 294 -7.64 18.04 3.35
C ILE A 294 -7.96 16.63 3.86
N PRO A 295 -9.14 16.39 4.46
CA PRO A 295 -9.62 15.04 4.73
C PRO A 295 -9.78 14.28 3.43
N VAL A 296 -9.08 13.16 3.27
CA VAL A 296 -9.16 12.33 2.06
C VAL A 296 -10.33 11.34 2.20
N GLY A 297 -10.39 10.68 3.34
CA GLY A 297 -11.31 9.59 3.61
C GLY A 297 -10.89 8.81 4.86
N TYR A 298 -11.47 7.63 5.05
CA TYR A 298 -11.21 6.82 6.24
C TYR A 298 -11.28 5.32 5.99
N TRP A 299 -10.57 4.58 6.83
CA TRP A 299 -10.76 3.15 7.01
C TRP A 299 -11.79 2.92 8.14
N PRO A 300 -12.94 2.28 7.85
CA PRO A 300 -13.89 1.88 8.87
C PRO A 300 -13.26 0.96 9.90
N ARG A 301 -13.68 1.03 11.16
CA ARG A 301 -13.12 0.19 12.24
C ARG A 301 -13.44 -1.29 12.04
N GLU A 302 -14.53 -1.55 11.33
CA GLU A 302 -15.14 -2.85 11.08
C GLU A 302 -14.22 -3.76 10.25
N ILE A 303 -13.30 -3.19 9.48
CA ILE A 303 -12.36 -3.97 8.66
C ILE A 303 -11.12 -4.42 9.44
N PHE A 304 -10.92 -3.97 10.67
CA PHE A 304 -9.74 -4.29 11.48
C PHE A 304 -10.07 -5.17 12.67
N THR A 305 -9.11 -6.02 13.04
CA THR A 305 -9.14 -6.91 14.21
C THR A 305 -8.26 -6.39 15.35
N CYS A 306 -7.06 -5.89 15.03
CA CYS A 306 -6.08 -5.40 16.00
C CYS A 306 -6.00 -3.87 16.03
N LEU A 307 -6.26 -3.19 14.91
CA LEU A 307 -6.36 -1.71 14.86
C LEU A 307 -7.75 -1.19 15.29
N THR A 308 -8.62 -2.02 15.85
CA THR A 308 -9.97 -1.62 16.27
C THR A 308 -9.95 -0.55 17.36
N ASP A 309 -8.96 -0.56 18.27
CA ASP A 309 -8.83 0.38 19.38
C ASP A 309 -7.67 1.37 19.20
N HIS A 310 -6.44 0.86 19.04
CA HIS A 310 -5.23 1.68 18.89
C HIS A 310 -4.20 0.94 18.03
N ALA A 311 -3.18 1.67 17.60
CA ALA A 311 -1.96 1.11 17.05
C ALA A 311 -0.95 0.86 18.18
N GLU A 312 -0.27 -0.27 18.13
CA GLU A 312 0.79 -0.69 19.05
C GLU A 312 2.13 -0.07 18.66
N SER A 313 2.34 0.19 17.37
CA SER A 313 3.53 0.88 16.88
C SER A 313 3.24 1.81 15.70
N VAL A 314 4.16 2.74 15.51
CA VAL A 314 4.21 3.68 14.40
C VAL A 314 5.63 3.73 13.86
N GLN A 315 5.75 3.83 12.55
CA GLN A 315 7.03 3.95 11.87
C GLN A 315 6.92 4.95 10.73
N TRP A 316 8.05 5.54 10.35
CA TRP A 316 8.17 6.53 9.28
C TRP A 316 9.46 6.28 8.52
N GLY A 317 9.48 6.42 7.21
CA GLY A 317 10.73 6.31 6.47
C GLY A 317 10.57 5.96 5.01
N GLY A 318 11.66 5.49 4.44
CA GLY A 318 11.73 5.04 3.06
C GLY A 318 11.76 3.52 2.94
N GLU A 319 11.26 3.05 1.81
CA GLU A 319 11.28 1.64 1.43
C GLU A 319 11.50 1.52 -0.08
N ILE A 320 12.24 0.50 -0.48
CA ILE A 320 12.41 0.10 -1.88
C ILE A 320 12.21 -1.41 -2.02
N ILE A 321 11.97 -1.85 -3.26
CA ILE A 321 12.15 -3.26 -3.64
C ILE A 321 13.44 -3.43 -4.41
N ASP A 322 14.26 -4.37 -3.98
CA ASP A 322 15.34 -4.98 -4.72
C ASP A 322 14.86 -6.33 -5.29
N LYS A 323 14.68 -6.40 -6.61
CA LYS A 323 14.33 -7.66 -7.28
C LYS A 323 15.51 -8.59 -7.51
N TYR A 324 16.71 -8.15 -7.16
CA TYR A 324 17.95 -8.90 -7.31
C TYR A 324 18.15 -9.43 -8.74
N VAL A 325 17.82 -8.59 -9.73
CA VAL A 325 17.83 -8.98 -11.16
C VAL A 325 19.25 -9.38 -11.55
N SER A 326 19.38 -10.58 -12.12
CA SER A 326 20.68 -11.17 -12.50
C SER A 326 21.67 -11.34 -11.34
N GLY A 327 21.18 -11.48 -10.10
CA GLY A 327 22.04 -11.70 -8.94
C GLY A 327 22.77 -10.45 -8.44
N GLN A 328 22.30 -9.25 -8.84
CA GLN A 328 22.87 -7.97 -8.45
C GLN A 328 21.87 -7.16 -7.64
N HIS A 329 22.37 -6.48 -6.62
CA HIS A 329 21.59 -5.51 -5.85
C HIS A 329 21.15 -4.36 -6.76
N THR A 330 19.92 -3.88 -6.56
CA THR A 330 19.32 -2.83 -7.38
C THR A 330 20.05 -1.49 -7.27
N THR A 331 19.94 -0.67 -8.33
CA THR A 331 20.31 0.75 -8.26
C THR A 331 19.11 1.66 -7.98
N THR A 332 17.97 1.09 -7.58
CA THR A 332 16.76 1.85 -7.23
C THR A 332 17.06 2.80 -6.08
N GLN A 333 16.70 4.07 -6.26
CA GLN A 333 16.94 5.10 -5.26
C GLN A 333 15.82 5.14 -4.23
N MET A 334 16.14 5.36 -2.96
CA MET A 334 15.23 5.65 -1.86
C MET A 334 15.20 7.15 -1.59
N GLY A 335 14.01 7.70 -1.32
CA GLY A 335 13.85 9.12 -1.00
C GLY A 335 14.27 10.00 -2.18
N SER A 336 15.31 10.81 -2.03
CA SER A 336 15.88 11.62 -3.12
C SER A 336 17.06 10.96 -3.83
N GLY A 337 17.45 9.75 -3.41
CA GLY A 337 18.65 9.06 -3.86
C GLY A 337 19.95 9.57 -3.24
N TYR A 338 19.94 10.63 -2.43
CA TYR A 338 21.14 11.11 -1.74
C TYR A 338 21.26 10.53 -0.33
N LEU A 339 22.49 10.32 0.12
CA LEU A 339 22.76 9.90 1.49
C LEU A 339 22.38 10.98 2.52
N PRO A 340 22.03 10.61 3.77
CA PRO A 340 21.56 11.54 4.81
C PRO A 340 22.51 12.68 5.20
N SER A 341 23.80 12.60 4.82
CA SER A 341 24.78 13.67 5.02
C SER A 341 24.64 14.81 4.01
N SER A 342 23.94 14.59 2.89
CA SER A 342 23.73 15.58 1.84
C SER A 342 22.61 16.54 2.21
N ALA A 343 22.77 17.83 1.87
CA ALA A 343 21.67 18.80 1.96
C ALA A 343 20.50 18.50 1.01
N LYS A 344 20.69 17.59 0.05
CA LYS A 344 19.67 17.12 -0.89
C LYS A 344 18.99 15.81 -0.45
N ALA A 345 19.36 15.26 0.71
CA ALA A 345 18.75 14.04 1.24
C ALA A 345 17.24 14.22 1.42
N ALA A 346 16.49 13.13 1.27
CA ALA A 346 15.09 13.13 1.68
C ALA A 346 15.03 13.25 3.21
N TYR A 347 13.94 13.82 3.69
CA TYR A 347 13.73 14.02 5.12
C TYR A 347 12.28 13.85 5.50
N MET A 348 12.08 13.53 6.77
CA MET A 348 10.80 13.62 7.45
C MET A 348 10.99 14.46 8.71
N ARG A 349 10.06 15.38 8.97
CA ARG A 349 10.11 16.33 10.07
C ARG A 349 8.73 16.58 10.64
N ASP A 350 8.72 17.27 11.79
CA ASP A 350 7.50 17.58 12.53
C ASP A 350 6.70 16.29 12.84
N LEU A 351 7.42 15.23 13.24
CA LEU A 351 6.81 13.98 13.64
C LEU A 351 5.99 14.22 14.92
N GLU A 352 4.69 13.94 14.83
CA GLU A 352 3.74 14.02 15.92
C GLU A 352 2.97 12.70 16.05
N ILE A 353 2.55 12.39 17.28
CA ILE A 353 1.69 11.25 17.61
C ILE A 353 0.53 11.69 18.48
N MET A 354 -0.49 10.85 18.55
CA MET A 354 -1.61 10.97 19.49
C MET A 354 -1.53 9.80 20.48
N VAL A 355 -1.24 10.06 21.75
CA VAL A 355 -1.28 9.03 22.82
C VAL A 355 -2.64 8.94 23.51
N ASN A 356 -3.53 9.84 23.13
CA ASN A 356 -4.96 9.87 23.43
C ASN A 356 -5.69 10.40 22.19
N THR A 357 -7.00 10.24 22.11
CA THR A 357 -7.79 10.69 20.94
C THR A 357 -8.06 12.21 20.91
N GLY A 358 -7.32 13.01 21.67
CA GLY A 358 -7.56 14.45 21.86
C GLY A 358 -6.67 15.33 20.99
N ASN A 359 -5.35 15.23 21.15
CA ASN A 359 -4.40 16.14 20.49
C ASN A 359 -3.15 15.42 19.98
N PHE A 360 -2.60 15.95 18.89
CA PHE A 360 -1.23 15.65 18.45
C PHE A 360 -0.22 16.28 19.40
N GLN A 361 0.85 15.55 19.66
CA GLN A 361 2.02 16.01 20.39
C GLN A 361 3.29 15.56 19.67
N PRO A 362 4.41 16.29 19.81
CA PRO A 362 5.70 15.86 19.29
C PRO A 362 6.03 14.42 19.66
N ALA A 363 6.56 13.66 18.69
CA ALA A 363 7.16 12.36 18.97
C ALA A 363 8.35 12.50 19.92
N TYR A 364 8.57 11.48 20.74
CA TYR A 364 9.68 11.38 21.69
C TYR A 364 10.23 9.95 21.64
N ASP A 365 11.46 9.75 22.11
CA ASP A 365 12.15 8.46 22.05
C ASP A 365 12.28 7.88 20.62
N LEU A 366 12.49 8.76 19.64
CA LEU A 366 12.71 8.40 18.25
C LEU A 366 14.05 7.67 18.07
N VAL A 367 13.99 6.47 17.50
CA VAL A 367 15.11 5.61 17.12
C VAL A 367 15.09 5.43 15.60
N VAL A 368 16.27 5.31 14.99
CA VAL A 368 16.41 5.08 13.54
C VAL A 368 17.17 3.80 13.27
N GLY A 369 16.89 3.16 12.14
CA GLY A 369 17.64 2.00 11.66
C GLY A 369 17.36 1.70 10.18
N GLU A 370 18.25 0.91 9.59
CA GLU A 370 18.20 0.52 8.18
C GLU A 370 18.50 -0.98 8.00
N THR A 371 17.99 -1.59 6.94
CA THR A 371 18.26 -3.01 6.64
C THR A 371 19.55 -3.23 5.84
N ASN A 372 19.95 -2.27 5.02
CA ASN A 372 21.13 -2.39 4.15
C ASN A 372 21.99 -1.09 4.16
N PRO A 373 22.84 -0.91 5.19
CA PRO A 373 23.57 0.34 5.42
C PRO A 373 24.66 0.66 4.39
N ASP A 374 25.00 -0.29 3.51
CA ASP A 374 25.96 -0.05 2.42
C ASP A 374 25.33 0.78 1.28
N TYR A 375 24.00 0.79 1.16
CA TYR A 375 23.26 1.42 0.07
C TYR A 375 22.28 2.49 0.53
N TYR A 376 21.57 2.23 1.62
CA TYR A 376 20.52 3.11 2.16
C TYR A 376 20.82 3.40 3.61
N ASN A 377 20.84 4.69 3.96
CA ASN A 377 21.10 5.12 5.32
C ASN A 377 20.01 6.03 5.85
N ILE A 378 19.96 6.13 7.17
CA ILE A 378 19.14 7.08 7.90
C ILE A 378 19.97 7.78 8.96
N LYS A 379 19.67 9.06 9.20
CA LYS A 379 20.30 9.86 10.25
C LYS A 379 19.26 10.67 10.99
N LYS A 380 19.13 10.43 12.29
CA LYS A 380 18.33 11.27 13.20
C LYS A 380 18.91 12.69 13.22
N THR A 381 18.07 13.69 12.96
CA THR A 381 18.46 15.12 12.96
C THR A 381 17.91 15.89 14.16
N SER A 382 16.80 15.43 14.74
CA SER A 382 16.23 15.89 16.00
C SER A 382 15.36 14.78 16.62
N ASP A 383 14.68 15.04 17.75
CA ASP A 383 13.72 14.07 18.31
C ASP A 383 12.47 13.87 17.47
N THR A 384 12.20 14.77 16.53
CA THR A 384 11.01 14.74 15.65
C THR A 384 11.38 14.82 14.18
N SER A 385 12.63 14.51 13.81
CA SER A 385 13.09 14.62 12.43
C SER A 385 14.28 13.71 12.13
N PHE A 386 14.36 13.29 10.87
CA PHE A 386 15.48 12.53 10.33
C PHE A 386 15.63 12.78 8.83
N SER A 387 16.82 12.46 8.31
CA SER A 387 17.10 12.39 6.87
C SER A 387 17.43 10.96 6.46
N TYR A 388 17.05 10.57 5.25
CA TYR A 388 17.20 9.21 4.74
C TYR A 388 17.41 9.22 3.22
N GLY A 389 17.94 8.13 2.66
CA GLY A 389 18.04 7.93 1.22
C GLY A 389 19.27 7.14 0.81
N GLY A 390 19.52 7.12 -0.50
CA GLY A 390 20.58 6.35 -1.16
C GLY A 390 20.02 5.42 -2.25
N PRO A 391 20.85 4.65 -2.95
CA PRO A 391 22.27 4.92 -3.11
C PRO A 391 22.47 6.18 -3.96
N GLU A 392 23.45 7.00 -3.58
CA GLU A 392 23.90 8.12 -4.42
C GLU A 392 24.55 7.55 -5.69
N SER A 393 24.20 8.11 -6.86
CA SER A 393 24.70 7.64 -8.15
C SER A 393 26.23 7.61 -8.16
N GLY A 394 26.83 6.43 -8.01
CA GLY A 394 28.26 6.25 -7.84
C GLY A 394 28.64 5.09 -6.91
N ALA A 395 27.75 4.65 -6.02
CA ALA A 395 27.93 3.42 -5.23
C ALA A 395 27.65 2.16 -6.07
N VAL A 396 28.23 2.08 -7.27
CA VAL A 396 28.44 0.76 -7.90
C VAL A 396 29.57 0.14 -7.10
N HIS A 397 29.24 -0.64 -6.07
CA HIS A 397 30.16 -1.65 -5.60
C HIS A 397 30.32 -2.63 -6.77
N LEU A 398 31.27 -2.32 -7.65
CA LEU A 398 32.00 -3.33 -8.40
C LEU A 398 32.53 -4.25 -7.31
N ARG A 399 31.78 -5.30 -6.96
CA ARG A 399 32.37 -6.54 -6.50
C ARG A 399 33.19 -7.02 -7.68
N VAL A 400 34.37 -6.41 -7.86
CA VAL A 400 35.43 -7.00 -8.63
C VAL A 400 35.70 -8.29 -7.88
N ASN A 401 35.10 -9.37 -8.36
CA ASN A 401 35.34 -10.70 -7.85
C ASN A 401 36.86 -10.83 -7.82
N LEU A 402 37.46 -10.91 -6.63
CA LEU A 402 38.91 -11.05 -6.48
C LEU A 402 39.42 -12.26 -7.27
N VAL A 403 38.53 -13.22 -7.56
CA VAL A 403 38.72 -14.35 -8.49
C VAL A 403 39.02 -13.91 -9.94
N PHE A 404 38.34 -12.88 -10.46
CA PHE A 404 38.55 -12.36 -11.81
C PHE A 404 39.86 -11.55 -11.93
N LEU A 405 40.21 -10.77 -10.89
CA LEU A 405 41.52 -10.13 -10.80
C LEU A 405 42.65 -11.18 -10.67
N TYR A 406 42.42 -12.26 -9.92
CA TYR A 406 43.38 -13.38 -9.84
C TYR A 406 43.55 -14.08 -11.18
N LEU A 407 42.47 -14.37 -11.92
CA LEU A 407 42.54 -14.99 -13.25
C LEU A 407 43.28 -14.10 -14.25
N CYS A 408 43.04 -12.79 -14.24
CA CYS A 408 43.76 -11.86 -15.10
C CYS A 408 45.26 -11.74 -14.71
N PHE A 409 45.61 -11.73 -13.42
CA PHE A 409 47.02 -11.71 -13.00
C PHE A 409 47.74 -13.05 -13.23
N SER A 410 47.03 -14.18 -13.18
CA SER A 410 47.59 -15.52 -13.46
C SER A 410 47.98 -15.68 -14.93
N LEU A 411 47.25 -15.04 -15.84
CA LEU A 411 47.52 -15.08 -17.29
C LEU A 411 48.71 -14.19 -17.71
N PHE A 412 49.10 -13.21 -16.89
CA PHE A 412 50.28 -12.36 -17.15
C PHE A 412 51.58 -12.86 -16.51
N LEU A 413 51.52 -13.87 -15.63
CA LEU A 413 52.70 -14.48 -15.00
C LEU A 413 53.21 -15.74 -15.72
N HIS A 414 52.60 -16.10 -16.87
CA HIS A 414 52.99 -17.24 -17.72
C HIS A 414 53.22 -16.88 -19.18
N LEU A 415 53.61 -15.63 -19.47
CA LEU A 415 54.13 -15.19 -20.77
C LEU A 415 55.56 -14.67 -20.64
#